data_AF-A0A4V3EJK0-F1
#
_entry.id   AF-A0A4V3EJK0-F1
#
_cell.length_a   1.000
_cell.length_b   1.000
_cell.length_c   1.000
_cell.angle_alpha   90.00
_cell.angle_beta   90.00
_cell.angle_gamma   90.00
#
_symmetry.space_group_name_H-M   'P 1'
#
loop_
_entity.id
_entity.type
_entity.pdbx_description
1 polymer ?
#
loop_
_entity_poly.entity_id
_entity_poly.type
_entity_poly.pdbx_seq_one_letter_code
_entity_poly.pdbx_strand_id
1 'polypeptide(L)'
;MTNQLPAPVTPRTGRSHESAGDAVRRSATTTASDRRSFGVERRRDVPLDEHARVPTERGDPVAILAGQDTNRLASLVPIRHGRMSASAFTFYRGAAAVMADDLSTVPSSGLWVQLCGDAHLSNFGVFNGPDRRLVFDVNDFDETLPGPFEWDVKRLAASMVVAARANELGESKARRAALAAVAGYRDAIAKLAVVDPLELYYFRLEVDEIIARLRSEGRKHADKLIGKARKKNSLRAVSKLTNEVDGRLRFVDDPPLVERLPDLDDDERDDIRSFFEQYLATLPLSRRRVLERYRTVDVARKVVGVGSVGTRCLILLCTTADGDPLVLQFKEATASVLEPALEPSAFDTAGERVVQGQRLMQAAGDVFLGWSRFTYTSTGQTADFYFRQLWDGKGSWPIEELGGKALRIYGDLCGRTLAVAHARTGDAAAITGYLGDDATFDEAVADFSERYADLTDDDHRRHLAAIDDGTIDAVRDI
;
A
#
# COMPACT_ATOMS: atom_id res chain seq x y z
N MET A 1 28.98 22.31 -26.27
CA MET A 1 29.05 22.56 -24.81
C MET A 1 28.59 21.29 -24.13
N THR A 2 29.49 20.68 -23.36
CA THR A 2 29.36 19.33 -22.81
C THR A 2 28.25 19.24 -21.76
N ASN A 3 27.31 18.32 -22.02
CA ASN A 3 26.16 18.02 -21.20
C ASN A 3 26.61 17.11 -20.03
N GLN A 4 26.83 17.67 -18.84
CA GLN A 4 27.13 16.90 -17.63
C GLN A 4 25.81 16.57 -16.92
N LEU A 5 25.51 15.27 -16.84
CA LEU A 5 24.47 14.72 -15.98
C LEU A 5 24.72 15.16 -14.52
N PRO A 6 23.68 15.47 -13.73
CA PRO A 6 23.86 15.73 -12.31
C PRO A 6 24.41 14.48 -11.61
N ALA A 7 25.40 14.69 -10.74
CA ALA A 7 26.03 13.62 -9.98
C ALA A 7 25.02 12.94 -9.03
N PRO A 8 25.13 11.61 -8.81
CA PRO A 8 24.30 10.91 -7.84
C PRO A 8 24.53 11.49 -6.44
N VAL A 9 23.46 11.77 -5.73
CA VAL A 9 23.47 12.14 -4.31
C VAL A 9 24.09 10.97 -3.54
N THR A 10 25.22 11.20 -2.89
CA THR A 10 25.87 10.21 -2.04
C THR A 10 24.98 9.92 -0.83
N PRO A 11 24.77 8.64 -0.45
CA PRO A 11 24.11 8.31 0.81
C PRO A 11 24.91 8.94 1.96
N ARG A 12 24.23 9.67 2.86
CA ARG A 12 24.84 10.16 4.10
C ARG A 12 25.08 8.96 5.03
N THR A 13 26.21 8.28 4.84
CA THR A 13 26.68 7.18 5.68
C THR A 13 27.18 7.72 7.03
N GLY A 14 26.65 7.19 8.14
CA GLY A 14 27.12 7.59 9.48
C GLY A 14 26.43 7.00 10.70
N ARG A 15 25.29 6.30 10.58
CA ARG A 15 24.71 5.51 11.67
C ARG A 15 24.54 4.08 11.18
N SER A 16 25.04 3.10 11.93
CA SER A 16 24.65 1.70 11.75
C SER A 16 23.16 1.62 12.08
N HIS A 17 22.32 1.71 11.06
CA HIS A 17 20.88 1.62 11.23
C HIS A 17 20.52 0.16 11.49
N GLU A 18 19.83 -0.07 12.60
CA GLU A 18 19.29 -1.37 12.91
C GLU A 18 18.13 -1.67 11.95
N SER A 19 18.16 -2.81 11.27
CA SER A 19 17.06 -3.21 10.39
C SER A 19 15.83 -3.69 11.18
N ALA A 20 14.65 -3.74 10.54
CA ALA A 20 13.46 -4.34 11.16
C ALA A 20 13.71 -5.80 11.59
N GLY A 21 14.48 -6.56 10.81
CA GLY A 21 14.88 -7.92 11.16
C GLY A 21 15.81 -8.00 12.37
N ASP A 22 16.69 -7.02 12.57
CA ASP A 22 17.56 -6.96 13.75
C ASP A 22 16.76 -6.62 15.01
N ALA A 23 15.79 -5.69 14.88
CA ALA A 23 14.86 -5.36 15.97
C ALA A 23 14.09 -6.59 16.47
N VAL A 24 13.60 -7.45 15.54
CA VAL A 24 12.96 -8.72 15.90
C VAL A 24 13.95 -9.70 16.53
N ARG A 25 15.18 -9.82 16.01
CA ARG A 25 16.19 -10.72 16.61
C ARG A 25 16.56 -10.31 18.04
N ARG A 26 16.59 -9.02 18.37
CA ARG A 26 16.80 -8.56 19.75
C ARG A 26 15.72 -9.05 20.70
N SER A 27 14.49 -9.25 20.24
CA SER A 27 13.39 -9.69 21.11
C SER A 27 13.59 -11.11 21.66
N ALA A 28 14.47 -11.92 21.04
CA ALA A 28 14.80 -13.25 21.52
C ALA A 28 15.77 -13.25 22.72
N THR A 29 16.56 -12.20 22.90
CA THR A 29 17.66 -12.15 23.88
C THR A 29 17.54 -11.01 24.91
N THR A 30 16.57 -10.12 24.73
CA THR A 30 16.31 -8.97 25.64
C THR A 30 14.88 -9.01 26.15
N THR A 31 14.66 -8.61 27.41
CA THR A 31 13.31 -8.63 28.00
C THR A 31 12.42 -7.52 27.43
N ALA A 32 11.11 -7.68 27.51
CA ALA A 32 10.18 -6.61 27.09
C ALA A 32 10.40 -5.30 27.89
N SER A 33 10.88 -5.39 29.14
CA SER A 33 11.23 -4.24 29.95
C SER A 33 12.46 -3.52 29.41
N ASP A 34 13.52 -4.25 29.06
CA ASP A 34 14.74 -3.65 28.50
C ASP A 34 14.47 -3.00 27.15
N ARG A 35 13.66 -3.64 26.31
CA ARG A 35 13.24 -3.09 25.02
C ARG A 35 12.39 -1.83 25.17
N ARG A 36 11.48 -1.79 26.15
CA ARG A 36 10.77 -0.55 26.52
C ARG A 36 11.73 0.55 26.94
N SER A 37 12.72 0.24 27.79
CA SER A 37 13.75 1.21 28.20
C SER A 37 14.55 1.73 27.01
N PHE A 38 14.94 0.85 26.07
CA PHE A 38 15.59 1.25 24.82
C PHE A 38 14.72 2.24 24.03
N GLY A 39 13.42 1.97 23.91
CA GLY A 39 12.45 2.90 23.33
C GLY A 39 12.42 4.27 24.01
N VAL A 40 12.40 4.30 25.34
CA VAL A 40 12.45 5.55 26.13
C VAL A 40 13.74 6.32 25.85
N GLU A 41 14.88 5.64 25.72
CA GLU A 41 16.17 6.29 25.42
C GLU A 41 16.18 6.98 24.06
N ARG A 42 15.45 6.45 23.06
CA ARG A 42 15.33 7.09 21.73
C ARG A 42 14.72 8.50 21.79
N ARG A 43 13.94 8.83 22.83
CA ARG A 43 13.40 10.19 23.02
C ARG A 43 14.47 11.25 23.24
N ARG A 44 15.68 10.87 23.65
CA ARG A 44 16.81 11.81 23.79
C ARG A 44 17.29 12.33 22.44
N ASP A 45 17.21 11.48 21.42
CA ASP A 45 17.61 11.82 20.05
C ASP A 45 16.47 12.55 19.33
N VAL A 46 15.25 12.03 19.46
CA VAL A 46 14.05 12.61 18.85
C VAL A 46 12.95 12.66 19.91
N PRO A 47 12.76 13.82 20.57
CA PRO A 47 11.62 14.06 21.45
C PRO A 47 10.27 13.90 20.72
N LEU A 48 9.20 13.58 21.46
CA LEU A 48 7.90 13.30 20.84
C LEU A 48 7.28 14.50 20.11
N ASP A 49 7.51 15.70 20.62
CA ASP A 49 7.08 16.98 20.03
C ASP A 49 7.78 17.29 18.70
N GLU A 50 8.98 16.74 18.46
CA GLU A 50 9.66 16.88 17.16
C GLU A 50 8.91 16.19 16.02
N HIS A 51 8.00 15.25 16.32
CA HIS A 51 7.16 14.65 15.28
C HIS A 51 6.17 15.62 14.65
N ALA A 52 5.95 16.79 15.26
CA ALA A 52 5.15 17.86 14.70
C ALA A 52 5.85 18.54 13.49
N ARG A 53 7.17 18.40 13.35
CA ARG A 53 7.96 19.08 12.31
C ARG A 53 7.59 18.62 10.90
N VAL A 54 7.29 19.60 10.04
CA VAL A 54 7.17 19.44 8.58
C VAL A 54 8.46 19.90 7.90
N PRO A 55 8.80 19.41 6.69
CA PRO A 55 10.00 19.83 5.96
C PRO A 55 9.97 21.32 5.61
N THR A 56 11.12 21.99 5.70
CA THR A 56 11.29 23.40 5.30
C THR A 56 11.94 23.54 3.93
N GLU A 57 12.81 22.60 3.55
CA GLU A 57 13.42 22.49 2.22
C GLU A 57 12.86 21.23 1.57
N ARG A 58 12.20 21.38 0.41
CA ARG A 58 11.46 20.30 -0.25
C ARG A 58 11.85 20.21 -1.71
N GLY A 59 11.87 19.00 -2.27
CA GLY A 59 11.89 18.80 -3.71
C GLY A 59 10.64 19.40 -4.38
N ASP A 60 10.71 19.66 -5.68
CA ASP A 60 9.53 20.05 -6.44
C ASP A 60 8.59 18.83 -6.61
N PRO A 61 7.36 18.84 -6.05
CA PRO A 61 6.44 17.72 -6.15
C PRO A 61 6.12 17.35 -7.60
N VAL A 62 6.05 18.34 -8.50
CA VAL A 62 5.77 18.11 -9.92
C VAL A 62 6.94 17.37 -10.58
N ALA A 63 8.17 17.79 -10.30
CA ALA A 63 9.38 17.13 -10.80
C ALA A 63 9.55 15.70 -10.26
N ILE A 64 9.25 15.47 -8.97
CA ILE A 64 9.28 14.14 -8.35
C ILE A 64 8.28 13.21 -9.07
N LEU A 65 7.05 13.66 -9.28
CA LEU A 65 6.02 12.89 -9.96
C LEU A 65 6.41 12.57 -11.41
N ALA A 66 6.92 13.56 -12.15
CA ALA A 66 7.40 13.40 -13.52
C ALA A 66 8.59 12.42 -13.61
N GLY A 67 9.49 12.43 -12.63
CA GLY A 67 10.56 11.44 -12.51
C GLY A 67 10.03 10.00 -12.45
N GLN A 68 8.92 9.77 -11.71
CA GLN A 68 8.28 8.46 -11.66
C GLN A 68 7.61 8.05 -12.98
N ASP A 69 7.21 8.99 -13.82
CA ASP A 69 6.54 8.69 -15.09
C ASP A 69 7.48 8.09 -16.14
N THR A 70 8.79 8.30 -16.00
CA THR A 70 9.82 7.74 -16.90
C THR A 70 9.80 6.21 -16.99
N ASN A 71 9.38 5.53 -15.92
CA ASN A 71 9.29 4.07 -15.86
C ASN A 71 7.87 3.54 -16.10
N ARG A 72 6.93 4.40 -16.50
CA ARG A 72 5.52 4.05 -16.74
C ARG A 72 5.22 3.90 -18.23
N LEU A 73 4.15 3.20 -18.54
CA LEU A 73 3.56 3.18 -19.88
C LEU A 73 3.11 4.59 -20.25
N ALA A 74 3.82 5.22 -21.20
CA ALA A 74 3.62 6.61 -21.59
C ALA A 74 2.17 6.93 -21.97
N SER A 75 1.47 6.01 -22.64
CA SER A 75 0.05 6.18 -23.03
C SER A 75 -0.92 6.27 -21.85
N LEU A 76 -0.51 5.86 -20.65
CA LEU A 76 -1.34 5.88 -19.44
C LEU A 76 -0.95 6.99 -18.47
N VAL A 77 0.20 7.64 -18.66
CA VAL A 77 0.65 8.76 -17.81
C VAL A 77 -0.40 9.89 -17.75
N PRO A 78 -1.04 10.30 -18.86
CA PRO A 78 -2.09 11.31 -18.79
C PRO A 78 -3.29 10.90 -17.93
N ILE A 79 -3.63 9.61 -17.89
CA ILE A 79 -4.73 9.09 -17.04
C ILE A 79 -4.32 9.17 -15.56
N ARG A 80 -3.05 8.94 -15.24
CA ARG A 80 -2.52 9.07 -13.87
C ARG A 80 -2.74 10.49 -13.36
N HIS A 81 -2.25 11.49 -14.10
CA HIS A 81 -2.38 12.88 -13.70
C HIS A 81 -3.84 13.37 -13.71
N GLY A 82 -4.64 12.90 -14.67
CA GLY A 82 -6.08 13.14 -14.68
C GLY A 82 -6.76 12.67 -13.40
N ARG A 83 -6.48 11.43 -12.95
CA ARG A 83 -7.02 10.90 -11.68
C ARG A 83 -6.49 11.61 -10.45
N MET A 84 -5.22 12.03 -10.45
CA MET A 84 -4.63 12.80 -9.35
C MET A 84 -5.22 14.21 -9.24
N SER A 85 -5.67 14.79 -10.37
CA SER A 85 -6.21 16.15 -10.41
C SER A 85 -7.57 16.32 -9.73
N ALA A 86 -8.32 15.22 -9.50
CA ALA A 86 -9.71 15.26 -9.08
C ALA A 86 -9.95 15.91 -7.70
N SER A 87 -9.03 15.73 -6.75
CA SER A 87 -9.02 16.38 -5.44
C SER A 87 -7.65 16.26 -4.76
N ALA A 88 -7.39 17.09 -3.75
CA ALA A 88 -6.18 16.99 -2.92
C ALA A 88 -6.00 15.60 -2.29
N PHE A 89 -7.09 14.92 -1.93
CA PHE A 89 -7.02 13.55 -1.42
C PHE A 89 -6.61 12.54 -2.49
N THR A 90 -7.12 12.66 -3.73
CA THR A 90 -6.66 11.81 -4.83
C THR A 90 -5.22 12.09 -5.24
N PHE A 91 -4.78 13.35 -5.17
CA PHE A 91 -3.39 13.74 -5.36
C PHE A 91 -2.48 13.09 -4.31
N TYR A 92 -2.83 13.22 -3.03
CA TYR A 92 -2.10 12.64 -1.90
C TYR A 92 -1.86 11.13 -2.06
N ARG A 93 -2.88 10.40 -2.55
CA ARG A 93 -2.83 8.96 -2.85
C ARG A 93 -1.88 8.62 -4.01
N GLY A 94 -1.64 9.55 -4.93
CA GLY A 94 -0.71 9.38 -6.05
C GLY A 94 0.70 9.91 -5.79
N ALA A 95 0.91 10.58 -4.65
CA ALA A 95 2.11 11.34 -4.30
C ALA A 95 2.91 10.73 -3.13
N ALA A 96 2.94 9.40 -3.03
CA ALA A 96 3.73 8.71 -2.00
C ALA A 96 5.22 9.09 -2.03
N ALA A 97 5.79 9.23 -3.23
CA ALA A 97 7.19 9.66 -3.40
C ALA A 97 7.47 11.06 -2.87
N VAL A 98 6.51 12.00 -2.97
CA VAL A 98 6.67 13.36 -2.44
C VAL A 98 6.80 13.31 -0.92
N MET A 99 5.93 12.53 -0.26
CA MET A 99 6.01 12.40 1.19
C MET A 99 7.21 11.60 1.66
N ALA A 100 7.67 10.61 0.89
CA ALA A 100 8.91 9.89 1.18
C ALA A 100 10.13 10.83 1.15
N ASP A 101 10.23 11.69 0.13
CA ASP A 101 11.26 12.73 0.02
C ASP A 101 11.19 13.70 1.21
N ASP A 102 9.99 14.23 1.50
CA ASP A 102 9.75 15.12 2.63
C ASP A 102 10.17 14.51 3.98
N LEU A 103 9.75 13.27 4.24
CA LEU A 103 10.02 12.58 5.50
C LEU A 103 11.50 12.22 5.67
N SER A 104 12.26 12.12 4.58
CA SER A 104 13.71 11.90 4.61
C SER A 104 14.48 13.07 5.24
N THR A 105 13.88 14.26 5.25
CA THR A 105 14.52 15.50 5.73
C THR A 105 14.18 15.85 7.18
N VAL A 106 13.23 15.13 7.80
CA VAL A 106 12.81 15.34 9.18
C VAL A 106 13.38 14.28 10.11
N PRO A 107 13.54 14.56 11.43
CA PRO A 107 14.07 13.58 12.38
C PRO A 107 13.23 12.30 12.44
N SER A 108 13.91 11.17 12.62
CA SER A 108 13.28 9.86 12.81
C SER A 108 13.72 9.18 14.11
N SER A 109 12.78 8.46 14.71
CA SER A 109 12.91 7.70 15.95
C SER A 109 13.93 6.59 15.84
N GLY A 110 14.35 6.18 14.63
CA GLY A 110 15.23 5.04 14.41
C GLY A 110 14.68 3.72 14.96
N LEU A 111 13.37 3.61 15.18
CA LEU A 111 12.68 2.38 15.52
C LEU A 111 12.08 1.78 14.26
N TRP A 112 12.72 0.73 13.76
CA TRP A 112 12.43 0.17 12.44
C TRP A 112 11.35 -0.90 12.50
N VAL A 113 10.49 -0.87 11.48
CA VAL A 113 9.46 -1.86 11.17
C VAL A 113 9.53 -2.15 9.67
N GLN A 114 8.80 -3.16 9.20
CA GLN A 114 8.46 -3.21 7.78
C GLN A 114 7.35 -2.17 7.56
N LEU A 115 7.64 -1.12 6.78
CA LEU A 115 6.64 -0.15 6.35
C LEU A 115 5.83 -0.74 5.19
N CYS A 116 4.54 -0.42 5.10
CA CYS A 116 3.79 -0.60 3.86
C CYS A 116 4.16 0.47 2.84
N GLY A 117 4.61 1.64 3.32
CA GLY A 117 5.18 2.73 2.53
C GLY A 117 4.16 3.68 1.91
N ASP A 118 2.88 3.30 1.89
CA ASP A 118 1.78 4.12 1.38
C ASP A 118 0.55 4.07 2.30
N ALA A 119 0.76 4.20 3.61
CA ALA A 119 -0.31 4.11 4.61
C ALA A 119 -1.30 5.29 4.52
N HIS A 120 -2.37 5.17 3.75
CA HIS A 120 -3.46 6.17 3.69
C HIS A 120 -4.83 5.51 3.76
N LEU A 121 -5.89 6.29 4.01
CA LEU A 121 -7.25 5.80 4.25
C LEU A 121 -7.80 4.80 3.22
N SER A 122 -7.46 4.91 1.94
CA SER A 122 -7.95 3.97 0.91
C SER A 122 -7.13 2.66 0.81
N ASN A 123 -6.00 2.56 1.52
CA ASN A 123 -5.15 1.38 1.58
C ASN A 123 -5.48 0.49 2.79
N PHE A 124 -6.63 0.68 3.43
CA PHE A 124 -7.21 -0.23 4.42
C PHE A 124 -8.55 -0.74 3.94
N GLY A 125 -8.87 -2.01 4.21
CA GLY A 125 -10.05 -2.63 3.65
C GLY A 125 -10.36 -3.98 4.25
N VAL A 126 -11.37 -4.62 3.68
CA VAL A 126 -11.79 -5.98 4.05
C VAL A 126 -11.37 -6.97 2.97
N PHE A 127 -10.89 -8.14 3.40
CA PHE A 127 -10.40 -9.24 2.56
C PHE A 127 -10.91 -10.59 3.07
N ASN A 128 -10.98 -11.57 2.18
CA ASN A 128 -11.08 -12.96 2.60
C ASN A 128 -9.73 -13.44 3.13
N GLY A 129 -9.72 -13.98 4.35
CA GLY A 129 -8.64 -14.83 4.82
C GLY A 129 -8.65 -16.20 4.11
N PRO A 130 -7.58 -17.00 4.27
CA PRO A 130 -7.48 -18.34 3.69
C PRO A 130 -8.62 -19.29 4.11
N ASP A 131 -9.26 -19.04 5.25
CA ASP A 131 -10.42 -19.78 5.78
C ASP A 131 -11.77 -19.18 5.34
N ARG A 132 -11.76 -18.17 4.45
CA ARG A 132 -12.90 -17.40 3.95
C ARG A 132 -13.61 -16.53 4.98
N ARG A 133 -13.02 -16.32 6.17
CA ARG A 133 -13.48 -15.28 7.09
C ARG A 133 -13.01 -13.91 6.62
N LEU A 134 -13.78 -12.88 6.93
CA LEU A 134 -13.47 -11.52 6.52
C LEU A 134 -12.61 -10.85 7.58
N VAL A 135 -11.42 -10.39 7.17
CA VAL A 135 -10.48 -9.64 8.00
C VAL A 135 -10.39 -8.20 7.53
N PHE A 136 -10.17 -7.27 8.45
CA PHE A 136 -9.83 -5.89 8.12
C PHE A 136 -8.31 -5.67 8.22
N ASP A 137 -7.68 -5.27 7.12
CA ASP A 137 -6.21 -5.22 7.01
C ASP A 137 -5.73 -4.09 6.08
N VAL A 138 -4.40 -3.94 5.96
CA VAL A 138 -3.70 -3.12 4.95
C VAL A 138 -3.75 -3.81 3.58
N ASN A 139 -3.81 -3.03 2.50
CA ASN A 139 -4.22 -3.49 1.18
C ASN A 139 -3.15 -3.40 0.10
N ASP A 140 -2.19 -2.49 0.27
CA ASP A 140 -1.23 -2.12 -0.75
C ASP A 140 0.17 -2.13 -0.14
N PHE A 141 1.07 -2.83 -0.83
CA PHE A 141 2.43 -3.11 -0.38
C PHE A 141 3.43 -2.87 -1.52
N ASP A 142 3.02 -2.18 -2.59
CA ASP A 142 3.92 -1.84 -3.71
C ASP A 142 5.19 -1.14 -3.19
N GLU A 143 5.05 -0.28 -2.19
CA GLU A 143 6.14 0.54 -1.64
C GLU A 143 6.81 -0.04 -0.40
N THR A 144 6.47 -1.27 -0.03
CA THR A 144 6.91 -1.89 1.23
C THR A 144 8.45 -1.93 1.35
N LEU A 145 8.98 -1.39 2.45
CA LEU A 145 10.42 -1.37 2.74
C LEU A 145 10.67 -1.25 4.26
N PRO A 146 11.77 -1.79 4.82
CA PRO A 146 12.14 -1.51 6.21
C PRO A 146 12.37 -0.01 6.43
N GLY A 147 11.82 0.55 7.50
CA GLY A 147 11.99 1.97 7.82
C GLY A 147 11.37 2.38 9.16
N PRO A 148 11.50 3.67 9.54
CA PRO A 148 11.02 4.19 10.82
C PRO A 148 9.48 4.19 10.89
N PHE A 149 8.92 3.56 11.93
CA PHE A 149 7.47 3.30 12.04
C PHE A 149 6.59 4.55 11.87
N GLU A 150 7.08 5.71 12.31
CA GLU A 150 6.32 6.95 12.30
C GLU A 150 6.07 7.47 10.87
N TRP A 151 6.77 6.98 9.85
CA TRP A 151 6.51 7.39 8.45
C TRP A 151 5.12 6.94 8.00
N ASP A 152 4.77 5.67 8.22
CA ASP A 152 3.43 5.16 7.93
C ASP A 152 2.38 5.80 8.85
N VAL A 153 2.68 6.05 10.12
CA VAL A 153 1.74 6.71 11.05
C VAL A 153 1.44 8.16 10.63
N LYS A 154 2.49 8.93 10.28
CA LYS A 154 2.35 10.29 9.78
C LYS A 154 1.58 10.33 8.47
N ARG A 155 1.89 9.41 7.54
CA ARG A 155 1.17 9.31 6.27
C ARG A 155 -0.31 8.97 6.46
N LEU A 156 -0.62 8.08 7.40
CA LEU A 156 -2.00 7.74 7.73
C LEU A 156 -2.73 8.94 8.33
N ALA A 157 -2.15 9.59 9.34
CA ALA A 157 -2.77 10.70 10.04
C ALA A 157 -2.98 11.92 9.13
N ALA A 158 -2.00 12.28 8.29
CA ALA A 158 -2.14 13.35 7.30
C ALA A 158 -3.26 13.04 6.29
N SER A 159 -3.40 11.78 5.86
CA SER A 159 -4.50 11.38 4.99
C SER A 159 -5.89 11.58 5.62
N MET A 160 -6.01 11.56 6.95
CA MET A 160 -7.26 11.88 7.65
C MET A 160 -7.66 13.34 7.46
N VAL A 161 -6.69 14.25 7.58
CA VAL A 161 -6.93 15.69 7.46
C VAL A 161 -7.22 16.06 6.01
N VAL A 162 -6.43 15.54 5.07
CA VAL A 162 -6.62 15.78 3.63
C VAL A 162 -7.99 15.26 3.18
N ALA A 163 -8.39 14.05 3.58
CA ALA A 163 -9.72 13.52 3.28
C ALA A 163 -10.84 14.34 3.92
N ALA A 164 -10.66 14.77 5.17
CA ALA A 164 -11.65 15.60 5.85
C ALA A 164 -11.87 16.94 5.13
N ARG A 165 -10.78 17.59 4.67
CA ARG A 165 -10.86 18.83 3.87
C ARG A 165 -11.54 18.60 2.53
N ALA A 166 -11.18 17.53 1.81
CA ALA A 166 -11.82 17.15 0.55
C ALA A 166 -13.32 16.86 0.71
N ASN A 167 -13.75 16.40 1.88
CA ASN A 167 -15.16 16.17 2.23
C ASN A 167 -15.84 17.40 2.87
N GLU A 168 -15.21 18.58 2.83
CA GLU A 168 -15.72 19.84 3.39
C GLU A 168 -16.05 19.75 4.90
N LEU A 169 -15.32 18.91 5.63
CA LEU A 169 -15.45 18.79 7.08
C LEU A 169 -14.61 19.85 7.77
N GLY A 170 -15.20 20.58 8.72
CA GLY A 170 -14.47 21.60 9.49
C GLY A 170 -13.26 21.03 10.27
N GLU A 171 -12.24 21.87 10.45
CA GLU A 171 -10.91 21.56 11.03
C GLU A 171 -10.99 20.72 12.31
N SER A 172 -11.87 21.09 13.24
CA SER A 172 -12.06 20.35 14.48
C SER A 172 -12.44 18.88 14.27
N LYS A 173 -13.19 18.54 13.20
CA LYS A 173 -13.50 17.15 12.82
C LYS A 173 -12.29 16.47 12.19
N ALA A 174 -11.53 17.18 11.36
CA ALA A 174 -10.31 16.68 10.74
C ALA A 174 -9.27 16.29 11.81
N ARG A 175 -8.97 17.22 12.73
CA ARG A 175 -8.05 17.00 13.86
C ARG A 175 -8.43 15.80 14.70
N ARG A 176 -9.71 15.71 15.11
CA ARG A 176 -10.21 14.57 15.89
C ARG A 176 -10.06 13.24 15.16
N ALA A 177 -10.13 13.23 13.83
CA ALA A 177 -9.97 12.02 13.03
C ALA A 177 -8.49 11.61 12.96
N ALA A 178 -7.56 12.56 12.78
CA ALA A 178 -6.12 12.33 12.87
C ALA A 178 -5.73 11.80 14.26
N LEU A 179 -6.14 12.49 15.33
CA LEU A 179 -5.91 12.07 16.72
C LEU A 179 -6.43 10.65 16.97
N ALA A 180 -7.62 10.31 16.48
CA ALA A 180 -8.17 8.97 16.65
C ALA A 180 -7.34 7.90 15.94
N ALA A 181 -6.78 8.18 14.76
CA ALA A 181 -5.89 7.25 14.07
C ALA A 181 -4.59 7.02 14.84
N VAL A 182 -3.95 8.09 15.32
CA VAL A 182 -2.68 7.99 16.06
C VAL A 182 -2.89 7.34 17.43
N ALA A 183 -3.91 7.74 18.18
CA ALA A 183 -4.27 7.11 19.44
C ALA A 183 -4.63 5.63 19.27
N GLY A 184 -5.36 5.29 18.20
CA GLY A 184 -5.66 3.90 17.85
C GLY A 184 -4.41 3.06 17.60
N TYR A 185 -3.40 3.64 16.95
CA TYR A 185 -2.09 3.02 16.77
C TYR A 185 -1.35 2.85 18.11
N ARG A 186 -1.19 3.94 18.89
CA ARG A 186 -0.49 3.95 20.18
C ARG A 186 -1.09 2.95 21.18
N ASP A 187 -2.41 2.95 21.32
CA ASP A 187 -3.11 2.04 22.23
C ASP A 187 -3.00 0.57 21.79
N ALA A 188 -3.00 0.31 20.48
CA ALA A 188 -2.87 -1.05 19.94
C ALA A 188 -1.45 -1.57 20.07
N ILE A 189 -0.44 -0.80 19.68
CA ILE A 189 0.96 -1.25 19.76
C ILE A 189 1.36 -1.54 21.22
N ALA A 190 0.87 -0.74 22.18
CA ALA A 190 1.06 -0.97 23.61
C ALA A 190 0.48 -2.30 24.11
N LYS A 191 -0.69 -2.70 23.59
CA LYS A 191 -1.31 -3.99 23.91
C LYS A 191 -0.55 -5.15 23.26
N LEU A 192 -0.12 -4.98 22.01
CA LEU A 192 0.59 -6.01 21.26
C LEU A 192 2.03 -6.23 21.79
N ALA A 193 2.62 -5.23 22.46
CA ALA A 193 3.95 -5.31 23.06
C ALA A 193 4.12 -6.39 24.13
N VAL A 194 3.03 -6.95 24.66
CA VAL A 194 3.03 -8.01 25.67
C VAL A 194 2.38 -9.31 25.18
N VAL A 195 2.00 -9.37 23.90
CA VAL A 195 1.42 -10.57 23.27
C VAL A 195 2.54 -11.52 22.87
N ASP A 196 2.30 -12.82 23.05
CA ASP A 196 3.23 -13.85 22.60
C ASP A 196 3.45 -13.78 21.06
N PRO A 197 4.67 -13.95 20.55
CA PRO A 197 4.93 -13.84 19.11
C PRO A 197 4.08 -14.78 18.24
N LEU A 198 3.76 -15.99 18.71
CA LEU A 198 2.92 -16.93 17.97
C LEU A 198 1.46 -16.50 18.01
N GLU A 199 0.97 -16.01 19.16
CA GLU A 199 -0.37 -15.42 19.24
C GLU A 199 -0.50 -14.20 18.31
N LEU A 200 0.53 -13.34 18.26
CA LEU A 200 0.58 -12.19 17.36
C LEU A 200 0.54 -12.61 15.88
N TYR A 201 1.22 -13.71 15.52
CA TYR A 201 1.16 -14.26 14.17
C TYR A 201 -0.27 -14.65 13.77
N TYR A 202 -1.04 -15.22 14.71
CA TYR A 202 -2.45 -15.60 14.49
C TYR A 202 -3.45 -14.46 14.71
N PHE A 203 -3.03 -13.33 15.28
CA PHE A 203 -3.91 -12.20 15.56
C PHE A 203 -4.57 -11.67 14.28
N ARG A 204 -5.90 -11.51 14.30
CA ARG A 204 -6.70 -10.93 13.20
C ARG A 204 -7.67 -9.91 13.77
N LEU A 205 -7.87 -8.82 13.03
CA LEU A 205 -8.99 -7.91 13.28
C LEU A 205 -10.20 -8.41 12.49
N GLU A 206 -11.00 -9.25 13.14
CA GLU A 206 -12.21 -9.81 12.56
C GLU A 206 -13.26 -8.72 12.34
N VAL A 207 -13.85 -8.71 11.14
CA VAL A 207 -14.79 -7.65 10.74
C VAL A 207 -16.05 -7.66 11.61
N ASP A 208 -16.52 -8.83 12.02
CA ASP A 208 -17.73 -8.94 12.85
C ASP A 208 -17.54 -8.28 14.24
N GLU A 209 -16.34 -8.37 14.83
CA GLU A 209 -16.01 -7.68 16.09
C GLU A 209 -15.93 -6.17 15.91
N ILE A 210 -15.43 -5.71 14.76
CA ILE A 210 -15.41 -4.30 14.39
C ILE A 210 -16.85 -3.78 14.31
N ILE A 211 -17.73 -4.45 13.55
CA ILE A 211 -19.14 -4.06 13.42
C ILE A 211 -19.83 -3.98 14.78
N ALA A 212 -19.59 -4.96 15.66
CA ALA A 212 -20.19 -4.98 16.99
C ALA A 212 -19.83 -3.74 17.83
N ARG A 213 -18.64 -3.17 17.60
CA ARG A 213 -18.15 -1.93 18.23
C ARG A 213 -18.64 -0.66 17.53
N LEU A 214 -19.08 -0.73 16.28
CA LEU A 214 -19.60 0.42 15.54
C LEU A 214 -20.98 0.83 16.08
N ARG A 215 -21.18 2.14 16.24
CA ARG A 215 -22.51 2.72 16.49
C ARG A 215 -23.42 2.53 15.25
N SER A 216 -24.71 2.83 15.41
CA SER A 216 -25.73 2.73 14.33
C SER A 216 -25.31 3.37 12.99
N GLU A 217 -24.64 4.51 13.00
CA GLU A 217 -24.17 5.21 11.80
C GLU A 217 -23.00 4.51 11.08
N GLY A 218 -22.08 3.90 11.83
CA GLY A 218 -20.95 3.17 11.25
C GLY A 218 -21.35 1.78 10.75
N ARG A 219 -22.33 1.17 11.42
CA ARG A 219 -22.82 -0.19 11.11
C ARG A 219 -23.36 -0.31 9.69
N LYS A 220 -24.19 0.64 9.22
CA LYS A 220 -24.74 0.60 7.84
C LYS A 220 -23.66 0.59 6.77
N HIS A 221 -22.61 1.40 6.94
CA HIS A 221 -21.49 1.46 6.01
C HIS A 221 -20.67 0.17 6.04
N ALA A 222 -20.43 -0.38 7.23
CA ALA A 222 -19.77 -1.67 7.40
C ALA A 222 -20.57 -2.82 6.75
N ASP A 223 -21.88 -2.88 6.96
CA ASP A 223 -22.75 -3.90 6.34
C ASP A 223 -22.70 -3.83 4.80
N LYS A 224 -22.76 -2.61 4.24
CA LYS A 224 -22.62 -2.37 2.79
C LYS A 224 -21.24 -2.82 2.29
N LEU A 225 -20.18 -2.49 3.03
CA LEU A 225 -18.82 -2.85 2.68
C LEU A 225 -18.63 -4.38 2.69
N ILE A 226 -19.14 -5.07 3.70
CA ILE A 226 -19.10 -6.53 3.82
C ILE A 226 -19.91 -7.18 2.71
N GLY A 227 -21.12 -6.70 2.45
CA GLY A 227 -21.94 -7.19 1.35
C GLY A 227 -21.24 -7.03 -0.01
N LYS A 228 -20.48 -5.94 -0.20
CA LYS A 228 -19.65 -5.72 -1.40
C LYS A 228 -18.44 -6.65 -1.43
N ALA A 229 -17.73 -6.81 -0.31
CA ALA A 229 -16.57 -7.69 -0.17
C ALA A 229 -16.94 -9.15 -0.51
N ARG A 230 -17.98 -9.70 0.11
CA ARG A 230 -18.46 -11.08 -0.13
C ARG A 230 -18.80 -11.35 -1.59
N LYS A 231 -19.29 -10.35 -2.31
CA LYS A 231 -19.65 -10.45 -3.74
C LYS A 231 -18.45 -10.28 -4.67
N LYS A 232 -17.30 -9.79 -4.21
CA LYS A 232 -16.14 -9.45 -5.05
C LYS A 232 -15.20 -10.64 -5.15
N ASN A 233 -15.52 -11.57 -6.04
CA ASN A 233 -14.79 -12.84 -6.28
C ASN A 233 -14.58 -13.11 -7.79
N SER A 234 -13.93 -14.22 -8.16
CA SER A 234 -13.72 -14.63 -9.56
C SER A 234 -15.00 -14.75 -10.38
N LEU A 235 -16.08 -15.31 -9.82
CA LEU A 235 -17.38 -15.40 -10.51
C LEU A 235 -17.92 -14.01 -10.87
N ARG A 236 -17.79 -13.06 -9.95
CA ARG A 236 -18.17 -11.67 -10.21
C ARG A 236 -17.26 -11.00 -11.21
N ALA A 237 -15.97 -11.31 -11.21
CA ALA A 237 -15.01 -10.81 -12.20
C ALA A 237 -15.40 -11.29 -13.61
N VAL A 238 -15.64 -12.59 -13.79
CA VAL A 238 -16.15 -13.16 -15.04
C VAL A 238 -17.42 -12.47 -15.48
N SER A 239 -18.44 -12.42 -14.62
CA SER A 239 -19.74 -11.77 -14.93
C SER A 239 -19.62 -10.30 -15.35
N LYS A 240 -18.56 -9.59 -14.94
CA LYS A 240 -18.40 -8.15 -15.19
C LYS A 240 -17.42 -7.81 -16.28
N LEU A 241 -16.42 -8.66 -16.51
CA LEU A 241 -15.28 -8.36 -17.36
C LEU A 241 -15.24 -9.25 -18.59
N THR A 242 -16.12 -10.25 -18.72
CA THR A 242 -16.08 -11.22 -19.80
C THR A 242 -17.43 -11.38 -20.50
N ASN A 243 -17.38 -11.85 -21.74
CA ASN A 243 -18.52 -12.34 -22.51
C ASN A 243 -18.16 -13.71 -23.12
N GLU A 244 -19.16 -14.43 -23.63
CA GLU A 244 -18.94 -15.67 -24.37
C GLU A 244 -18.85 -15.36 -25.87
N VAL A 245 -17.76 -15.80 -26.50
CA VAL A 245 -17.49 -15.66 -27.94
C VAL A 245 -17.05 -17.03 -28.46
N ASP A 246 -17.77 -17.57 -29.44
CA ASP A 246 -17.51 -18.90 -30.03
C ASP A 246 -17.43 -20.03 -28.99
N GLY A 247 -18.29 -19.98 -27.96
CA GLY A 247 -18.33 -20.97 -26.88
C GLY A 247 -17.17 -20.86 -25.88
N ARG A 248 -16.40 -19.76 -25.91
CA ARG A 248 -15.30 -19.49 -24.97
C ARG A 248 -15.50 -18.16 -24.26
N LEU A 249 -15.25 -18.13 -22.96
CA LEU A 249 -15.22 -16.88 -22.22
C LEU A 249 -14.01 -16.05 -22.64
N ARG A 250 -14.22 -14.77 -22.92
CA ARG A 250 -13.19 -13.79 -23.28
C ARG A 250 -13.40 -12.49 -22.53
N PHE A 251 -12.32 -11.77 -22.23
CA PHE A 251 -12.41 -10.43 -21.67
C PHE A 251 -13.06 -9.47 -22.69
N VAL A 252 -13.90 -8.58 -22.18
CA VAL A 252 -14.52 -7.51 -22.96
C VAL A 252 -13.52 -6.36 -23.08
N ASP A 253 -13.20 -5.98 -24.31
CA ASP A 253 -12.39 -4.80 -24.60
C ASP A 253 -13.12 -3.52 -24.18
N ASP A 254 -12.41 -2.66 -23.45
CA ASP A 254 -12.83 -1.35 -22.97
C ASP A 254 -11.61 -0.42 -22.95
N PRO A 255 -11.03 -0.08 -24.11
CA PRO A 255 -9.79 0.70 -24.16
C PRO A 255 -9.99 2.15 -23.67
N PRO A 256 -9.04 2.72 -22.90
CA PRO A 256 -7.73 2.15 -22.56
C PRO A 256 -7.70 1.32 -21.25
N LEU A 257 -8.86 1.10 -20.63
CA LEU A 257 -9.03 0.55 -19.28
C LEU A 257 -8.87 -0.97 -19.20
N VAL A 258 -9.38 -1.68 -20.21
CA VAL A 258 -9.20 -3.12 -20.41
C VAL A 258 -8.90 -3.36 -21.88
N GLU A 259 -7.73 -3.91 -22.18
CA GLU A 259 -7.31 -4.22 -23.54
C GLU A 259 -6.84 -5.66 -23.59
N ARG A 260 -7.57 -6.51 -24.32
CA ARG A 260 -7.23 -7.90 -24.55
C ARG A 260 -5.92 -7.96 -25.33
N LEU A 261 -5.05 -8.87 -24.93
CA LEU A 261 -3.82 -9.11 -25.69
C LEU A 261 -4.11 -9.93 -26.94
N PRO A 262 -3.36 -9.70 -28.04
CA PRO A 262 -3.47 -10.55 -29.22
C PRO A 262 -3.07 -11.98 -28.89
N ASP A 263 -3.46 -12.91 -29.77
CA ASP A 263 -3.00 -14.28 -29.67
C ASP A 263 -1.48 -14.31 -29.88
N LEU A 264 -0.79 -14.93 -28.94
CA LEU A 264 0.67 -14.98 -28.89
C LEU A 264 1.22 -15.81 -30.06
N ASP A 265 2.47 -15.60 -30.45
CA ASP A 265 3.22 -16.58 -31.25
C ASP A 265 3.82 -17.71 -30.37
N ASP A 266 4.55 -18.65 -30.97
CA ASP A 266 5.10 -19.81 -30.25
C ASP A 266 6.26 -19.43 -29.31
N ASP A 267 7.07 -18.44 -29.68
CA ASP A 267 8.18 -17.97 -28.86
C ASP A 267 7.64 -17.19 -27.64
N GLU A 268 6.66 -16.30 -27.86
CA GLU A 268 5.95 -15.58 -26.79
C GLU A 268 5.23 -16.55 -25.83
N ARG A 269 4.69 -17.65 -26.35
CA ARG A 269 4.08 -18.72 -25.53
C ARG A 269 5.10 -19.39 -24.62
N ASP A 270 6.31 -19.65 -25.11
CA ASP A 270 7.37 -20.29 -24.34
C ASP A 270 7.94 -19.34 -23.27
N ASP A 271 8.12 -18.05 -23.59
CA ASP A 271 8.52 -17.01 -22.62
C ASP A 271 7.52 -16.88 -21.48
N ILE A 272 6.23 -16.83 -21.82
CA ILE A 272 5.15 -16.76 -20.83
C ILE A 272 5.08 -18.05 -20.00
N ARG A 273 5.32 -19.22 -20.60
CA ARG A 273 5.38 -20.49 -19.85
C ARG A 273 6.49 -20.44 -18.81
N SER A 274 7.70 -20.06 -19.20
CA SER A 274 8.84 -19.92 -18.27
C SER A 274 8.54 -18.92 -17.15
N PHE A 275 7.96 -17.77 -17.49
CA PHE A 275 7.54 -16.76 -16.52
C PHE A 275 6.51 -17.30 -15.50
N PHE A 276 5.55 -18.10 -15.95
CA PHE A 276 4.57 -18.76 -15.08
C PHE A 276 5.18 -19.87 -14.23
N GLU A 277 6.09 -20.67 -14.78
CA GLU A 277 6.78 -21.74 -14.04
C GLU A 277 7.62 -21.18 -12.89
N GLN A 278 8.32 -20.06 -13.13
CA GLN A 278 9.02 -19.32 -12.09
C GLN A 278 8.06 -18.85 -10.98
N TYR A 279 6.91 -18.28 -11.34
CA TYR A 279 5.87 -17.93 -10.37
C TYR A 279 5.39 -19.14 -9.57
N LEU A 280 5.05 -20.26 -10.22
CA LEU A 280 4.59 -21.46 -9.54
C LEU A 280 5.63 -22.05 -8.57
N ALA A 281 6.93 -21.82 -8.82
CA ALA A 281 8.00 -22.21 -7.93
C ALA A 281 8.05 -21.39 -6.63
N THR A 282 7.46 -20.18 -6.61
CA THR A 282 7.36 -19.33 -5.40
C THR A 282 6.23 -19.74 -4.44
N LEU A 283 5.35 -20.63 -4.88
CA LEU A 283 4.17 -21.07 -4.11
C LEU A 283 4.44 -22.37 -3.35
N PRO A 284 3.82 -22.55 -2.16
CA PRO A 284 3.78 -23.86 -1.52
C PRO A 284 3.16 -24.91 -2.44
N LEU A 285 3.68 -26.14 -2.41
CA LEU A 285 3.24 -27.24 -3.29
C LEU A 285 1.72 -27.44 -3.25
N SER A 286 1.10 -27.34 -2.08
CA SER A 286 -0.35 -27.48 -1.91
C SER A 286 -1.15 -26.43 -2.68
N ARG A 287 -0.64 -25.20 -2.81
CA ARG A 287 -1.29 -24.12 -3.58
C ARG A 287 -1.03 -24.27 -5.07
N ARG A 288 0.19 -24.67 -5.44
CA ARG A 288 0.54 -25.04 -6.82
C ARG A 288 -0.37 -26.12 -7.39
N ARG A 289 -0.64 -27.21 -6.64
CA ARG A 289 -1.55 -28.29 -7.07
C ARG A 289 -2.98 -27.85 -7.31
N VAL A 290 -3.42 -26.72 -6.74
CA VAL A 290 -4.72 -26.13 -7.05
C VAL A 290 -4.67 -25.43 -8.41
N LEU A 291 -3.64 -24.60 -8.64
CA LEU A 291 -3.48 -23.86 -9.91
C LEU A 291 -3.26 -24.78 -11.12
N GLU A 292 -2.57 -25.90 -10.95
CA GLU A 292 -2.35 -26.91 -12.01
C GLU A 292 -3.66 -27.53 -12.57
N ARG A 293 -4.80 -27.33 -11.89
CA ARG A 293 -6.13 -27.78 -12.36
C ARG A 293 -6.83 -26.76 -13.27
N TYR A 294 -6.28 -25.56 -13.39
CA TYR A 294 -6.82 -24.50 -14.22
C TYR A 294 -5.96 -24.33 -15.47
N ARG A 295 -6.61 -24.12 -16.62
CA ARG A 295 -5.96 -23.68 -17.86
C ARG A 295 -6.22 -22.20 -18.09
N THR A 296 -5.25 -21.47 -18.62
CA THR A 296 -5.45 -20.09 -19.08
C THR A 296 -6.33 -20.10 -20.33
N VAL A 297 -7.31 -19.20 -20.36
CA VAL A 297 -8.30 -19.06 -21.44
C VAL A 297 -8.13 -17.73 -22.18
N ASP A 298 -7.87 -16.64 -21.46
CA ASP A 298 -7.71 -15.32 -22.06
C ASP A 298 -6.87 -14.40 -21.17
N VAL A 299 -6.28 -13.35 -21.75
CA VAL A 299 -5.41 -12.38 -21.07
C VAL A 299 -5.74 -10.96 -21.53
N ALA A 300 -5.80 -10.03 -20.59
CA ALA A 300 -5.98 -8.61 -20.88
C ALA A 300 -5.10 -7.73 -20.00
N ARG A 301 -4.63 -6.60 -20.54
CA ARG A 301 -4.07 -5.50 -19.74
C ARG A 301 -5.23 -4.77 -19.06
N LYS A 302 -5.05 -4.39 -17.79
CA LYS A 302 -6.02 -3.63 -17.02
C LYS A 302 -5.40 -2.42 -16.33
N VAL A 303 -5.99 -1.24 -16.48
CA VAL A 303 -5.62 -0.05 -15.70
C VAL A 303 -6.20 -0.14 -14.28
N VAL A 304 -5.36 0.10 -13.26
CA VAL A 304 -5.73 -0.01 -11.84
C VAL A 304 -5.19 1.15 -10.99
N GLY A 305 -5.94 1.53 -9.95
CA GLY A 305 -5.51 2.49 -8.94
C GLY A 305 -5.41 3.94 -9.42
N VAL A 306 -4.79 4.79 -8.59
CA VAL A 306 -4.39 6.16 -8.93
C VAL A 306 -2.86 6.20 -9.05
N GLY A 307 -2.15 5.86 -7.97
CA GLY A 307 -0.68 5.80 -7.95
C GLY A 307 -0.06 4.74 -8.85
N SER A 308 -0.76 3.63 -9.13
CA SER A 308 -0.25 2.56 -9.99
C SER A 308 -0.61 2.70 -11.47
N VAL A 309 -1.31 3.77 -11.88
CA VAL A 309 -1.64 3.98 -13.30
C VAL A 309 -0.35 4.13 -14.09
N GLY A 310 -0.21 3.36 -15.17
CA GLY A 310 1.01 3.32 -15.98
C GLY A 310 1.98 2.19 -15.62
N THR A 311 1.81 1.50 -14.49
CA THR A 311 2.45 0.19 -14.27
C THR A 311 1.75 -0.89 -15.09
N ARG A 312 2.49 -1.87 -15.61
CA ARG A 312 1.91 -2.99 -16.35
C ARG A 312 1.09 -3.85 -15.39
N CYS A 313 -0.20 -3.96 -15.64
CA CYS A 313 -1.08 -4.84 -14.89
C CYS A 313 -1.89 -5.68 -15.86
N LEU A 314 -1.83 -6.99 -15.70
CA LEU A 314 -2.50 -7.96 -16.55
C LEU A 314 -3.44 -8.82 -15.71
N ILE A 315 -4.52 -9.25 -16.33
CA ILE A 315 -5.49 -10.18 -15.77
C ILE A 315 -5.54 -11.42 -16.64
N LEU A 316 -5.57 -12.60 -16.02
CA LEU A 316 -5.75 -13.87 -16.70
C LEU A 316 -7.06 -14.48 -16.29
N LEU A 317 -7.82 -14.88 -17.28
CA LEU A 317 -8.96 -15.76 -17.10
C LEU A 317 -8.48 -17.20 -17.19
N CYS A 318 -8.69 -17.97 -16.12
CA CYS A 318 -8.40 -19.39 -16.10
C CYS A 318 -9.69 -20.18 -15.82
N THR A 319 -9.80 -21.39 -16.36
CA THR A 319 -10.94 -22.29 -16.08
C THR A 319 -10.49 -23.71 -15.79
N THR A 320 -11.26 -24.45 -14.99
CA THR A 320 -11.16 -25.92 -14.93
C THR A 320 -11.74 -26.55 -16.21
N ALA A 321 -11.63 -27.88 -16.34
CA ALA A 321 -12.32 -28.63 -17.40
C ALA A 321 -13.84 -28.52 -17.31
N ASP A 322 -14.37 -28.41 -16.09
CA ASP A 322 -15.81 -28.27 -15.79
C ASP A 322 -16.30 -26.82 -15.90
N GLY A 323 -15.41 -25.86 -16.21
CA GLY A 323 -15.76 -24.46 -16.44
C GLY A 323 -15.71 -23.56 -15.21
N ASP A 324 -15.21 -24.03 -14.06
CA ASP A 324 -15.05 -23.19 -12.86
C ASP A 324 -14.00 -22.11 -13.10
N PRO A 325 -14.32 -20.82 -12.90
CA PRO A 325 -13.40 -19.75 -13.24
C PRO A 325 -12.50 -19.31 -12.09
N LEU A 326 -11.27 -18.94 -12.43
CA LEU A 326 -10.32 -18.23 -11.59
C LEU A 326 -9.79 -17.04 -12.37
N VAL A 327 -9.83 -15.84 -11.78
CA VAL A 327 -9.22 -14.66 -12.40
C VAL A 327 -8.01 -14.23 -11.58
N LEU A 328 -6.83 -14.40 -12.16
CA LEU A 328 -5.57 -13.95 -11.57
C LEU A 328 -5.23 -12.55 -12.08
N GLN A 329 -4.47 -11.81 -11.29
CA GLN A 329 -3.83 -10.56 -11.64
C GLN A 329 -2.34 -10.70 -11.41
N PHE A 330 -1.55 -10.26 -12.38
CA PHE A 330 -0.14 -9.96 -12.13
C PHE A 330 0.15 -8.52 -12.46
N LYS A 331 0.95 -7.91 -11.61
CA LYS A 331 1.24 -6.48 -11.63
C LYS A 331 2.74 -6.30 -11.56
N GLU A 332 3.24 -5.41 -12.41
CA GLU A 332 4.62 -4.96 -12.37
C GLU A 332 4.90 -4.28 -11.04
N ALA A 333 6.02 -4.66 -10.44
CA ALA A 333 6.61 -4.03 -9.28
C ALA A 333 7.90 -3.34 -9.69
N THR A 334 8.11 -2.13 -9.18
CA THR A 334 9.32 -1.32 -9.40
C THR A 334 10.07 -1.11 -8.09
N ALA A 335 11.22 -0.45 -8.13
CA ALA A 335 11.86 0.09 -6.93
C ALA A 335 10.84 0.87 -6.09
N SER A 336 10.91 0.73 -4.76
CA SER A 336 10.00 1.43 -3.85
C SER A 336 10.36 2.91 -3.84
N VAL A 337 9.36 3.77 -3.74
CA VAL A 337 9.53 5.22 -3.56
C VAL A 337 10.28 5.57 -2.28
N LEU A 338 10.41 4.61 -1.35
CA LEU A 338 11.20 4.77 -0.13
C LEU A 338 12.71 4.53 -0.35
N GLU A 339 13.12 3.81 -1.40
CA GLU A 339 14.53 3.45 -1.65
C GLU A 339 15.48 4.64 -1.86
N PRO A 340 15.06 5.80 -2.42
CA PRO A 340 15.94 6.97 -2.46
C PRO A 340 16.28 7.53 -1.07
N ALA A 341 15.41 7.31 -0.08
CA ALA A 341 15.53 7.87 1.26
C ALA A 341 15.96 6.85 2.34
N LEU A 342 15.78 5.56 2.06
CA LEU A 342 16.09 4.43 2.94
C LEU A 342 17.05 3.45 2.25
N GLU A 343 17.42 2.38 2.94
CA GLU A 343 18.27 1.34 2.35
C GLU A 343 17.52 0.58 1.24
N PRO A 344 18.19 0.22 0.13
CA PRO A 344 17.59 -0.58 -0.94
C PRO A 344 17.02 -1.92 -0.44
N SER A 345 16.09 -2.48 -1.21
CA SER A 345 15.54 -3.81 -0.95
C SER A 345 16.62 -4.88 -0.82
N ALA A 346 16.51 -5.73 0.20
CA ALA A 346 17.38 -6.90 0.38
C ALA A 346 17.01 -8.08 -0.55
N PHE A 347 15.89 -7.98 -1.27
CA PHE A 347 15.43 -9.00 -2.21
C PHE A 347 15.88 -8.69 -3.64
N ASP A 348 16.19 -9.74 -4.40
CA ASP A 348 16.71 -9.65 -5.78
C ASP A 348 15.71 -9.03 -6.77
N THR A 349 14.42 -9.10 -6.47
CA THR A 349 13.35 -8.61 -7.35
C THR A 349 12.37 -7.73 -6.57
N ALA A 350 11.84 -6.69 -7.23
CA ALA A 350 10.82 -5.84 -6.64
C ALA A 350 9.51 -6.63 -6.36
N GLY A 351 9.19 -7.61 -7.22
CA GLY A 351 8.04 -8.49 -7.01
C GLY A 351 8.17 -9.31 -5.73
N GLU A 352 9.36 -9.84 -5.44
CA GLU A 352 9.64 -10.54 -4.18
C GLU A 352 9.51 -9.61 -2.98
N ARG A 353 10.05 -8.39 -3.06
CA ARG A 353 9.92 -7.38 -1.99
C ARG A 353 8.47 -7.16 -1.61
N VAL A 354 7.59 -6.92 -2.60
CA VAL A 354 6.16 -6.70 -2.40
C VAL A 354 5.52 -7.91 -1.71
N VAL A 355 5.78 -9.11 -2.22
CA VAL A 355 5.17 -10.34 -1.68
C VAL A 355 5.64 -10.66 -0.27
N GLN A 356 6.94 -10.54 0.00
CA GLN A 356 7.49 -10.82 1.33
C GLN A 356 7.06 -9.76 2.34
N GLY A 357 7.08 -8.48 1.96
CA GLY A 357 6.54 -7.39 2.79
C GLY A 357 5.07 -7.60 3.14
N GLN A 358 4.24 -7.96 2.16
CA GLN A 358 2.84 -8.31 2.40
C GLN A 358 2.70 -9.53 3.34
N ARG A 359 3.49 -10.59 3.19
CA ARG A 359 3.44 -11.77 4.08
C ARG A 359 3.88 -11.45 5.51
N LEU A 360 4.84 -10.55 5.67
CA LEU A 360 5.33 -10.10 6.98
C LEU A 360 4.26 -9.26 7.70
N MET A 361 3.70 -8.27 7.01
CA MET A 361 2.79 -7.29 7.58
C MET A 361 1.34 -7.76 7.67
N GLN A 362 0.82 -8.34 6.59
CA GLN A 362 -0.59 -8.68 6.48
C GLN A 362 -0.89 -9.94 7.29
N ALA A 363 -2.01 -9.89 8.02
CA ALA A 363 -2.42 -10.97 8.88
C ALA A 363 -2.91 -12.15 8.04
N ALA A 364 -3.76 -11.90 7.05
CA ALA A 364 -4.24 -12.91 6.12
C ALA A 364 -4.13 -12.42 4.68
N GLY A 365 -3.27 -13.08 3.89
CA GLY A 365 -3.03 -12.75 2.49
C GLY A 365 -3.59 -13.74 1.50
N ASP A 366 -3.50 -13.39 0.23
CA ASP A 366 -3.93 -14.23 -0.89
C ASP A 366 -3.12 -15.54 -0.94
N VAL A 367 -3.81 -16.67 -1.08
CA VAL A 367 -3.19 -18.00 -1.13
C VAL A 367 -2.36 -18.24 -2.40
N PHE A 368 -2.53 -17.41 -3.41
CA PHE A 368 -1.79 -17.40 -4.68
C PHE A 368 -0.85 -16.20 -4.79
N LEU A 369 -0.49 -15.56 -3.67
CA LEU A 369 0.50 -14.50 -3.65
C LEU A 369 1.90 -15.06 -3.95
N GLY A 370 2.49 -14.65 -5.08
CA GLY A 370 3.82 -15.06 -5.53
C GLY A 370 4.43 -14.03 -6.50
N TRP A 371 5.64 -14.26 -6.99
CA TRP A 371 6.35 -13.31 -7.86
C TRP A 371 7.07 -14.02 -9.00
N SER A 372 7.44 -13.26 -10.03
CA SER A 372 8.26 -13.75 -11.14
C SER A 372 8.92 -12.58 -11.87
N ARG A 373 10.02 -12.85 -12.57
CA ARG A 373 10.72 -11.89 -13.41
C ARG A 373 10.48 -12.27 -14.87
N PHE A 374 9.97 -11.32 -15.64
CA PHE A 374 9.88 -11.46 -17.09
C PHE A 374 11.14 -10.92 -17.73
N THR A 375 11.70 -11.64 -18.69
CA THR A 375 12.83 -11.20 -19.51
C THR A 375 12.36 -11.07 -20.94
N TYR A 376 12.42 -9.86 -21.49
CA TYR A 376 12.09 -9.61 -22.88
C TYR A 376 13.18 -10.19 -23.78
N THR A 377 12.90 -11.30 -24.47
CA THR A 377 13.85 -11.97 -25.37
C THR A 377 14.41 -11.06 -26.46
N SER A 378 13.58 -10.13 -26.95
CA SER A 378 13.96 -9.17 -27.99
C SER A 378 14.94 -8.07 -27.54
N THR A 379 14.97 -7.72 -26.25
CA THR A 379 15.78 -6.59 -25.73
C THR A 379 16.75 -6.98 -24.62
N GLY A 380 16.57 -8.15 -24.01
CA GLY A 380 17.25 -8.57 -22.79
C GLY A 380 16.84 -7.80 -21.53
N GLN A 381 15.91 -6.84 -21.62
CA GLN A 381 15.41 -6.11 -20.47
C GLN A 381 14.57 -7.03 -19.57
N THR A 382 14.50 -6.69 -18.29
CA THR A 382 13.72 -7.44 -17.31
C THR A 382 12.66 -6.57 -16.67
N ALA A 383 11.51 -7.15 -16.34
CA ALA A 383 10.47 -6.53 -15.53
C ALA A 383 10.03 -7.49 -14.42
N ASP A 384 9.92 -6.97 -13.20
CA ASP A 384 9.55 -7.76 -12.02
C ASP A 384 8.04 -7.69 -11.80
N PHE A 385 7.42 -8.82 -11.47
CA PHE A 385 5.98 -8.93 -11.27
C PHE A 385 5.64 -9.66 -9.99
N TYR A 386 4.48 -9.33 -9.41
CA TYR A 386 3.82 -10.14 -8.40
C TYR A 386 2.41 -10.54 -8.84
N PHE A 387 1.94 -11.66 -8.29
CA PHE A 387 0.71 -12.35 -8.66
C PHE A 387 -0.24 -12.42 -7.48
N ARG A 388 -1.54 -12.35 -7.74
CA ARG A 388 -2.62 -12.58 -6.78
C ARG A 388 -3.92 -12.90 -7.50
N GLN A 389 -4.97 -13.25 -6.78
CA GLN A 389 -6.33 -13.22 -7.34
C GLN A 389 -6.73 -11.78 -7.60
N LEU A 390 -7.41 -11.53 -8.73
CA LEU A 390 -7.89 -10.19 -9.04
C LEU A 390 -8.87 -9.71 -7.96
N TRP A 391 -9.91 -10.50 -7.71
CA TRP A 391 -10.93 -10.25 -6.70
C TRP A 391 -11.09 -11.48 -5.80
N ASP A 392 -10.74 -11.33 -4.52
CA ASP A 392 -11.02 -12.33 -3.48
C ASP A 392 -11.46 -11.67 -2.16
N GLY A 393 -12.72 -11.25 -2.09
CA GLY A 393 -13.30 -10.71 -0.86
C GLY A 393 -12.96 -9.24 -0.60
N LYS A 394 -12.74 -8.42 -1.63
CA LYS A 394 -12.23 -7.04 -1.47
C LYS A 394 -13.34 -6.00 -1.21
N GLY A 395 -13.29 -5.34 -0.06
CA GLY A 395 -14.15 -4.19 0.28
C GLY A 395 -13.33 -2.96 0.70
N SER A 396 -13.72 -1.78 0.24
CA SER A 396 -13.11 -0.50 0.65
C SER A 396 -14.20 0.47 1.08
N TRP A 397 -13.87 1.33 2.04
CA TRP A 397 -14.76 2.40 2.48
C TRP A 397 -14.84 3.51 1.41
N PRO A 398 -16.03 4.08 1.15
CA PRO A 398 -16.17 5.26 0.29
C PRO A 398 -15.72 6.49 1.09
N ILE A 399 -14.42 6.79 1.08
CA ILE A 399 -13.81 7.81 1.95
C ILE A 399 -14.46 9.18 1.71
N GLU A 400 -14.78 9.45 0.45
CA GLU A 400 -15.39 10.68 -0.06
C GLU A 400 -16.80 10.93 0.48
N GLU A 401 -17.46 9.88 1.00
CA GLU A 401 -18.82 9.96 1.56
C GLU A 401 -18.82 10.02 3.10
N LEU A 402 -17.65 9.98 3.75
CA LEU A 402 -17.57 9.88 5.21
C LEU A 402 -17.75 11.23 5.91
N GLY A 403 -18.81 11.32 6.72
CA GLY A 403 -18.96 12.38 7.71
C GLY A 403 -17.99 12.22 8.89
N GLY A 404 -17.71 13.32 9.60
CA GLY A 404 -16.63 13.37 10.60
C GLY A 404 -16.67 12.33 11.73
N LYS A 405 -17.85 11.87 12.15
CA LYS A 405 -17.95 10.80 13.17
C LYS A 405 -17.57 9.43 12.60
N ALA A 406 -17.97 9.12 11.37
CA ALA A 406 -17.60 7.88 10.68
C ALA A 406 -16.10 7.89 10.36
N LEU A 407 -15.58 9.02 9.86
CA LEU A 407 -14.16 9.21 9.58
C LEU A 407 -13.29 9.00 10.82
N ARG A 408 -13.69 9.54 11.98
CA ARG A 408 -12.98 9.31 13.25
C ARG A 408 -12.92 7.84 13.67
N ILE A 409 -14.05 7.13 13.54
CA ILE A 409 -14.10 5.70 13.89
C ILE A 409 -13.25 4.88 12.91
N TYR A 410 -13.30 5.23 11.64
CA TYR A 410 -12.49 4.58 10.62
C TYR A 410 -10.99 4.83 10.82
N GLY A 411 -10.60 6.05 11.22
CA GLY A 411 -9.22 6.39 11.59
C GLY A 411 -8.69 5.52 12.72
N ASP A 412 -9.43 5.41 13.83
CA ASP A 412 -9.07 4.52 14.96
C ASP A 412 -8.87 3.07 14.49
N LEU A 413 -9.75 2.57 13.63
CA LEU A 413 -9.61 1.24 13.06
C LEU A 413 -8.33 1.10 12.21
N CYS A 414 -8.06 2.05 11.31
CA CYS A 414 -6.86 2.03 10.47
C CYS A 414 -5.58 2.09 11.32
N GLY A 415 -5.56 2.93 12.36
CA GLY A 415 -4.43 3.03 13.29
C GLY A 415 -4.15 1.72 14.02
N ARG A 416 -5.19 1.06 14.54
CA ARG A 416 -5.06 -0.27 15.18
C ARG A 416 -4.54 -1.32 14.21
N THR A 417 -5.05 -1.33 12.97
CA THR A 417 -4.60 -2.27 11.94
C THR A 417 -3.13 -2.05 11.58
N LEU A 418 -2.71 -0.79 11.43
CA LEU A 418 -1.31 -0.47 11.16
C LEU A 418 -0.40 -0.90 12.33
N ALA A 419 -0.85 -0.74 13.58
CA ALA A 419 -0.11 -1.23 14.74
C ALA A 419 0.05 -2.77 14.74
N VAL A 420 -0.94 -3.52 14.28
CA VAL A 420 -0.82 -4.97 14.11
C VAL A 420 0.26 -5.31 13.08
N ALA A 421 0.25 -4.65 11.93
CA ALA A 421 1.25 -4.86 10.88
C ALA A 421 2.68 -4.54 11.36
N HIS A 422 2.86 -3.43 12.08
CA HIS A 422 4.15 -3.03 12.65
C HIS A 422 4.60 -3.94 13.79
N ALA A 423 3.69 -4.38 14.67
CA ALA A 423 4.03 -5.30 15.76
C ALA A 423 4.59 -6.64 15.25
N ARG A 424 4.12 -7.12 14.09
CA ARG A 424 4.59 -8.37 13.48
C ARG A 424 6.01 -8.30 12.93
N THR A 425 6.54 -7.09 12.71
CA THR A 425 7.76 -6.88 11.92
C THR A 425 8.82 -6.04 12.62
N GLY A 426 8.46 -5.30 13.68
CA GLY A 426 9.40 -4.56 14.51
C GLY A 426 9.20 -4.81 16.01
N ASP A 427 9.89 -4.02 16.82
CA ASP A 427 9.86 -4.18 18.28
C ASP A 427 8.73 -3.35 18.92
N ALA A 428 7.56 -3.98 19.06
CA ALA A 428 6.40 -3.36 19.68
C ALA A 428 6.68 -2.83 21.10
N ALA A 429 7.58 -3.49 21.87
CA ALA A 429 7.94 -3.04 23.21
C ALA A 429 8.78 -1.76 23.18
N ALA A 430 9.75 -1.66 22.27
CA ALA A 430 10.51 -0.42 22.07
C ALA A 430 9.62 0.73 21.54
N ILE A 431 8.75 0.46 20.57
CA ILE A 431 7.80 1.48 20.08
C ILE A 431 6.88 1.95 21.22
N THR A 432 6.38 1.03 22.04
CA THR A 432 5.55 1.39 23.21
C THR A 432 6.32 2.24 24.21
N GLY A 433 7.57 1.88 24.52
CA GLY A 433 8.43 2.67 25.40
C GLY A 433 8.71 4.07 24.85
N TYR A 434 8.92 4.18 23.53
CA TYR A 434 9.10 5.45 22.85
C TYR A 434 7.84 6.31 22.86
N LEU A 435 6.67 5.75 22.58
CA LEU A 435 5.41 6.52 22.56
C LEU A 435 4.91 6.91 23.95
N GLY A 436 5.07 6.03 24.94
CA GLY A 436 4.55 6.25 26.30
C GLY A 436 3.03 6.18 26.38
N ASP A 437 2.52 6.63 27.53
CA ASP A 437 1.10 6.45 27.89
C ASP A 437 0.25 7.72 27.66
N ASP A 438 0.88 8.87 27.46
CA ASP A 438 0.20 10.14 27.23
C ASP A 438 -0.02 10.44 25.73
N ALA A 439 -0.74 11.54 25.46
CA ALA A 439 -1.14 11.94 24.12
C ALA A 439 -0.11 12.82 23.40
N THR A 440 1.12 13.00 23.91
CA THR A 440 2.09 13.94 23.33
C THR A 440 2.41 13.61 21.87
N PHE A 441 2.66 12.32 21.58
CA PHE A 441 2.87 11.88 20.20
C PHE A 441 1.61 12.04 19.34
N ASP A 442 0.44 11.74 19.90
CA ASP A 442 -0.85 11.85 19.22
C ASP A 442 -1.09 13.30 18.77
N GLU A 443 -0.89 14.26 19.67
CA GLU A 443 -1.02 15.70 19.39
C GLU A 443 0.06 16.20 18.42
N ALA A 444 1.33 15.78 18.58
CA ALA A 444 2.41 16.16 17.68
C ALA A 444 2.15 15.70 16.25
N VAL A 445 1.71 14.45 16.05
CA VAL A 445 1.37 13.93 14.72
C VAL A 445 0.10 14.56 14.17
N ALA A 446 -0.88 14.94 15.01
CA ALA A 446 -2.05 15.71 14.57
C ALA A 446 -1.65 17.10 14.05
N ASP A 447 -0.77 17.81 14.76
CA ASP A 447 -0.22 19.09 14.33
C ASP A 447 0.59 18.97 13.02
N PHE A 448 1.39 17.91 12.89
CA PHE A 448 2.06 17.56 11.64
C PHE A 448 1.04 17.37 10.51
N SER A 449 -0.04 16.62 10.78
CA SER A 449 -1.06 16.27 9.79
C SER A 449 -1.80 17.49 9.26
N GLU A 450 -2.09 18.47 10.11
CA GLU A 450 -2.71 19.73 9.72
C GLU A 450 -1.79 20.57 8.83
N ARG A 451 -0.52 20.72 9.22
CA ARG A 451 0.48 21.44 8.40
C ARG A 451 0.82 20.73 7.10
N TYR A 452 0.89 19.39 7.14
CA TYR A 452 1.20 18.60 5.94
C TYR A 452 0.02 18.58 4.96
N ALA A 453 -1.22 18.73 5.44
CA ALA A 453 -2.37 18.96 4.58
C ALA A 453 -2.25 20.30 3.83
N ASP A 454 -1.71 21.35 4.45
CA ASP A 454 -1.43 22.63 3.76
C ASP A 454 -0.39 22.46 2.64
N LEU A 455 0.67 21.67 2.90
CA LEU A 455 1.66 21.32 1.86
C LEU A 455 1.01 20.53 0.72
N THR A 456 0.16 19.55 1.04
CA THR A 456 -0.55 18.75 0.05
C THR A 456 -1.49 19.61 -0.81
N ASP A 457 -2.19 20.57 -0.20
CA ASP A 457 -3.06 21.50 -0.92
C ASP A 457 -2.25 22.43 -1.85
N ASP A 458 -1.05 22.86 -1.44
CA ASP A 458 -0.13 23.62 -2.31
C ASP A 458 0.42 22.77 -3.47
N ASP A 459 0.88 21.56 -3.17
CA ASP A 459 1.41 20.63 -4.17
C ASP A 459 0.33 20.27 -5.20
N HIS A 460 -0.91 20.04 -4.76
CA HIS A 460 -2.05 19.80 -5.65
C HIS A 460 -2.34 21.03 -6.52
N ARG A 461 -2.33 22.25 -5.97
CA ARG A 461 -2.47 23.49 -6.77
C ARG A 461 -1.36 23.63 -7.82
N ARG A 462 -0.10 23.32 -7.47
CA ARG A 462 1.03 23.34 -8.41
C ARG A 462 0.88 22.28 -9.49
N HIS A 463 0.41 21.09 -9.12
CA HIS A 463 0.11 20.02 -10.07
C HIS A 463 -1.00 20.41 -11.04
N LEU A 464 -2.07 21.07 -10.57
CA LEU A 464 -3.12 21.62 -11.42
C LEU A 464 -2.59 22.71 -12.35
N ALA A 465 -1.77 23.64 -11.84
CA ALA A 465 -1.16 24.69 -12.66
C ALA A 465 -0.29 24.11 -13.78
N ALA A 466 0.51 23.07 -13.48
CA ALA A 466 1.33 22.36 -14.47
C ALA A 466 0.49 21.61 -15.51
N ILE A 467 -0.73 21.17 -15.16
CA ILE A 467 -1.69 20.62 -16.14
C ILE A 467 -2.25 21.74 -17.02
N ASP A 468 -2.67 22.84 -16.40
CA ASP A 468 -3.34 23.94 -17.11
C ASP A 468 -2.39 24.70 -18.04
N ASP A 469 -1.08 24.74 -17.74
CA ASP A 469 -0.05 25.36 -18.60
C ASP A 469 0.56 24.38 -19.63
N GLY A 470 0.18 23.09 -19.59
CA GLY A 470 0.64 22.06 -20.52
C GLY A 470 2.00 21.44 -20.20
N THR A 471 2.60 21.74 -19.04
CA THR A 471 3.81 21.06 -18.56
C THR A 471 3.57 19.57 -18.27
N ILE A 472 2.37 19.23 -17.79
CA ILE A 472 1.90 17.86 -17.54
C ILE A 472 0.68 17.57 -18.41
N ASP A 473 0.75 16.52 -19.22
CA ASP A 473 -0.41 15.99 -19.92
C ASP A 473 -1.36 15.28 -18.93
N ALA A 474 -2.66 15.56 -19.03
CA ALA A 474 -3.69 14.89 -18.24
C ALA A 474 -4.96 14.66 -19.05
N VAL A 475 -5.61 13.51 -18.83
CA VAL A 475 -6.96 13.23 -19.36
C VAL A 475 -7.92 13.09 -18.20
N ARG A 476 -8.89 14.01 -18.12
CA ARG A 476 -9.99 13.98 -17.16
C ARG A 476 -11.12 13.09 -17.71
N ASP A 477 -11.92 12.50 -16.82
CA ASP A 477 -13.15 11.76 -17.15
C ASP A 477 -12.98 10.40 -17.89
N ILE A 478 -12.01 9.57 -17.46
CA ILE A 478 -11.88 8.14 -17.85
C ILE A 478 -12.18 7.18 -16.70
#